data_AF-A0A4R3E684-F1
#
_entry.id   AF-A0A4R3E684-F1
#
_cell.length_a   1.000
_cell.length_b   1.000
_cell.length_c   1.000
_cell.angle_alpha   90.00
_cell.angle_beta   90.00
_cell.angle_gamma   90.00
#
_symmetry.space_group_name_H-M   'P 1'
#
loop_
_entity.id
_entity.type
_entity.pdbx_description
1 polymer ?
#
loop_
_entity_poly.entity_id
_entity_poly.type
_entity_poly.pdbx_seq_one_letter_code
_entity_poly.pdbx_strand_id
1 'polypeptide(L)'
;MSEKTSKGRDLTRGERLQIMLSEDELLALDDFRFSNRMPSRAASVRELLRRGLISEGYSITPGAKSGDYGVIGQDSGTPNGKDDAQDGT
;
A
#
# COMPACT_ATOMS: atom_id res chain seq x y z
N MET A 1 -26.12 10.80 4.42
CA MET A 1 -24.95 11.28 5.19
C MET A 1 -23.72 10.95 4.37
N SER A 2 -23.10 11.94 3.73
CA SER A 2 -21.96 11.71 2.84
C SER A 2 -20.66 11.95 3.61
N GLU A 3 -19.91 10.88 3.87
CA GLU A 3 -18.54 10.99 4.38
C GLU A 3 -17.68 11.70 3.33
N LYS A 4 -17.06 12.81 3.74
CA LYS A 4 -16.14 13.60 2.93
C LYS A 4 -14.73 13.28 3.41
N THR A 5 -13.84 12.92 2.48
CA THR A 5 -12.40 12.85 2.77
C THR A 5 -11.89 14.25 3.11
N SER A 6 -10.75 14.33 3.82
CA SER A 6 -10.11 15.58 4.27
C SER A 6 -9.76 16.58 3.15
N LYS A 7 -9.99 16.23 1.88
CA LYS A 7 -9.78 17.09 0.71
C LYS A 7 -11.04 17.38 -0.11
N GLY A 8 -12.24 17.08 0.41
CA GLY A 8 -13.51 17.52 -0.18
C GLY A 8 -13.82 16.97 -1.57
N ARG A 9 -13.38 15.74 -1.88
CA ARG A 9 -13.76 15.06 -3.12
C ARG A 9 -14.82 14.00 -2.83
N ASP A 10 -15.87 13.95 -3.64
CA ASP A 10 -16.85 12.87 -3.66
C ASP A 10 -16.13 11.51 -3.80
N LEU A 11 -16.34 10.61 -2.84
CA LEU A 11 -15.79 9.26 -2.81
C LEU A 11 -16.12 8.42 -4.06
N THR A 12 -17.06 8.88 -4.89
CA THR A 12 -17.47 8.26 -6.14
C THR A 12 -16.46 8.48 -7.28
N ARG A 13 -15.63 9.53 -7.22
CA ARG A 13 -14.60 9.80 -8.23
C ARG A 13 -13.27 9.20 -7.77
N GLY A 14 -13.06 7.93 -8.09
CA GLY A 14 -11.78 7.25 -7.88
C GLY A 14 -10.59 8.05 -8.45
N GLU A 15 -9.43 7.89 -7.83
CA GLU A 15 -8.19 8.54 -8.28
C GLU A 15 -7.59 7.81 -9.48
N ARG A 16 -7.03 8.55 -10.45
CA ARG A 16 -6.37 7.98 -11.63
C ARG A 16 -4.90 7.72 -11.32
N LEU A 17 -4.50 6.46 -11.34
CA LEU A 17 -3.11 6.05 -11.24
C LEU A 17 -2.55 5.77 -12.64
N GLN A 18 -1.41 6.40 -12.98
CA GLN A 18 -0.62 6.06 -14.16
C GLN A 18 0.56 5.19 -13.73
N ILE A 19 0.74 4.05 -14.40
CA ILE A 19 1.86 3.13 -14.18
C ILE A 19 2.41 2.69 -15.54
N MET A 20 3.72 2.46 -15.60
CA MET A 20 4.36 1.83 -16.74
C MET A 20 4.35 0.32 -16.51
N LEU A 21 3.95 -0.42 -17.53
CA LEU A 21 3.98 -1.87 -17.54
C LEU A 21 4.76 -2.31 -18.76
N SER A 22 5.52 -3.39 -18.60
CA SER A 22 6.21 -4.10 -19.66
C SER A 22 5.17 -4.78 -20.58
N GLU A 23 5.58 -5.17 -21.78
CA GLU A 23 4.69 -5.87 -22.72
C GLU A 23 4.18 -7.20 -22.13
N ASP A 24 5.04 -7.95 -21.46
CA ASP A 24 4.68 -9.22 -20.80
C ASP A 24 3.63 -9.01 -19.70
N GLU A 25 3.79 -7.98 -18.86
CA GLU A 25 2.85 -7.65 -17.79
C GLU A 25 1.48 -7.21 -18.35
N LEU A 26 1.47 -6.48 -19.47
CA LEU A 26 0.24 -6.12 -20.18
C LEU A 26 -0.48 -7.36 -20.72
N LEU A 27 0.26 -8.33 -21.27
CA LEU A 27 -0.30 -9.59 -21.76
C LEU A 27 -0.87 -10.43 -20.62
N ALA A 28 -0.14 -10.58 -19.51
CA ALA A 28 -0.61 -11.28 -18.32
C ALA A 28 -1.88 -10.64 -17.74
N LEU A 29 -1.96 -9.31 -17.73
CA LEU A 29 -3.15 -8.59 -17.28
C LEU A 29 -4.36 -8.84 -18.20
N ASP A 30 -4.15 -8.88 -19.50
CA ASP A 30 -5.19 -9.17 -20.48
C ASP A 30 -5.64 -10.64 -20.40
N ASP A 31 -4.72 -11.60 -20.26
CA ASP A 31 -5.08 -13.01 -20.05
C ASP A 31 -5.96 -13.19 -18.81
N PHE A 32 -5.55 -12.62 -17.67
CA PHE A 32 -6.34 -12.61 -16.45
C PHE A 32 -7.72 -11.98 -16.67
N ARG A 33 -7.78 -10.88 -17.43
CA ARG A 33 -9.05 -10.22 -17.77
C ARG A 33 -9.97 -11.17 -18.52
N PHE A 34 -9.48 -11.86 -19.54
CA PHE A 34 -10.29 -12.76 -20.35
C PHE A 34 -10.72 -14.01 -19.58
N SER A 35 -9.78 -14.63 -18.85
CA SER A 35 -10.02 -15.80 -18.00
C SER A 35 -11.09 -15.52 -16.94
N ASN A 36 -11.08 -14.33 -16.34
CA ASN A 36 -12.05 -13.95 -15.29
C ASN A 36 -13.24 -13.14 -15.82
N ARG A 37 -13.40 -13.02 -17.15
CA ARG A 37 -14.47 -12.26 -17.82
C ARG A 37 -14.65 -10.83 -17.30
N MET A 38 -13.52 -10.17 -17.03
CA MET A 38 -13.50 -8.83 -16.47
C MET A 38 -13.85 -7.79 -17.54
N PRO A 39 -14.76 -6.84 -17.25
CA PRO A 39 -15.32 -5.93 -18.26
C PRO A 39 -14.30 -4.91 -18.80
N SER A 40 -13.25 -4.59 -18.04
CA SER A 40 -12.21 -3.62 -18.45
C SER A 40 -10.86 -3.97 -17.81
N ARG A 41 -9.76 -3.50 -18.43
CA ARG A 41 -8.42 -3.60 -17.81
C ARG A 41 -8.37 -2.96 -16.42
N ALA A 42 -9.03 -1.81 -16.25
CA ALA A 42 -9.12 -1.16 -14.94
C ALA A 42 -9.88 -1.98 -13.89
N ALA A 43 -10.86 -2.81 -14.30
CA ALA A 43 -11.50 -3.76 -13.40
C ALA A 43 -10.53 -4.87 -12.99
N SER A 44 -9.78 -5.43 -13.94
CA SER A 44 -8.75 -6.45 -13.68
C SER A 44 -7.67 -5.94 -12.73
N VAL A 45 -7.12 -4.75 -12.96
CA VAL A 45 -6.08 -4.16 -12.09
C VAL A 45 -6.61 -3.96 -10.68
N ARG A 46 -7.84 -3.46 -10.51
CA ARG A 46 -8.46 -3.29 -9.18
C ARG A 46 -8.67 -4.62 -8.46
N GLU A 47 -9.05 -5.66 -9.20
CA GLU A 47 -9.23 -6.99 -8.64
C GLU A 47 -7.90 -7.62 -8.21
N LEU A 48 -6.86 -7.50 -9.04
CA LEU A 48 -5.51 -7.96 -8.68
C LEU A 48 -4.97 -7.20 -7.47
N LEU A 49 -5.14 -5.88 -7.41
CA LEU A 49 -4.79 -5.08 -6.23
C LEU A 49 -5.54 -5.56 -4.98
N ARG A 50 -6.86 -5.76 -5.07
CA ARG A 50 -7.66 -6.26 -3.94
C ARG A 50 -7.14 -7.62 -3.46
N ARG A 51 -6.89 -8.55 -4.39
CA ARG A 51 -6.39 -9.90 -4.07
C ARG A 51 -5.00 -9.85 -3.45
N GLY A 52 -4.10 -9.02 -3.98
CA GLY A 52 -2.76 -8.82 -3.42
C GLY A 52 -2.81 -8.27 -2.00
N LEU A 53 -3.61 -7.23 -1.76
CA LEU A 53 -3.75 -6.64 -0.42
C LEU A 53 -4.31 -7.64 0.60
N ILE A 54 -5.31 -8.43 0.22
CA ILE A 54 -5.87 -9.46 1.11
C ILE A 54 -4.86 -10.58 1.35
N SER A 55 -4.12 -11.00 0.32
CA SER A 55 -3.11 -12.06 0.41
C SER A 55 -1.97 -11.69 1.36
N GLU A 56 -1.53 -10.43 1.34
CA GLU A 56 -0.49 -9.92 2.24
C GLU A 56 -1.03 -9.59 3.66
N GLY A 57 -2.32 -9.84 3.92
CA GLY A 57 -2.96 -9.53 5.20
C GLY A 57 -3.15 -8.03 5.46
N TYR A 58 -3.07 -7.20 4.42
CA TYR A 58 -3.22 -5.76 4.54
C TYR A 58 -4.69 -5.39 4.76
N SER A 59 -4.99 -4.82 5.92
CA SER A 59 -6.33 -4.31 6.23
C SER A 59 -6.48 -2.89 5.66
N ILE A 60 -7.51 -2.68 4.82
CA ILE A 60 -7.81 -1.36 4.26
C ILE A 60 -8.34 -0.46 5.39
N THR A 61 -7.46 0.31 6.03
CA THR A 61 -7.85 1.31 7.03
C THR A 61 -8.04 2.67 6.35
N PRO A 62 -9.30 3.16 6.18
CA PRO A 62 -9.53 4.47 5.60
C PRO A 62 -8.90 5.57 6.48
N GLY A 63 -8.06 6.42 5.89
CA GLY A 63 -7.45 7.57 6.57
C GLY A 63 -6.01 7.38 7.05
N ALA A 64 -5.39 6.21 6.83
CA ALA A 64 -3.97 6.01 7.11
C ALA A 64 -3.10 6.87 6.18
N LYS A 65 -2.17 7.64 6.74
CA LYS A 65 -1.24 8.48 5.99
C LYS A 65 -0.09 7.62 5.45
N SER A 66 0.42 7.93 4.27
CA SER A 66 1.54 7.19 3.66
C SER A 66 2.82 7.15 4.51
N GLY A 67 2.95 8.03 5.51
CA GLY A 67 4.06 8.00 6.47
C GLY A 67 3.93 6.96 7.60
N ASP A 68 2.78 6.31 7.73
CA ASP A 68 2.54 5.24 8.71
C ASP A 68 3.07 3.88 8.20
N TYR A 69 3.27 3.75 6.88
CA TYR A 69 3.81 2.56 6.22
C TYR A 69 5.26 2.82 5.79
N GLY A 70 6.19 2.76 6.75
CA GLY A 70 7.63 2.78 6.47
C GLY A 70 8.16 1.38 6.15
N VAL A 71 8.74 1.20 4.95
CA VAL A 71 9.44 -0.05 4.54
C VAL A 71 10.94 0.02 4.86
N ILE A 72 11.40 1.10 5.49
CA ILE A 72 12.73 1.15 6.11
C ILE A 72 12.62 0.61 7.53
N GLY A 73 13.06 -0.63 7.73
CA GLY A 73 13.29 -1.15 9.07
C GLY A 73 14.24 -0.21 9.80
N GLN A 74 13.83 0.33 10.94
CA GLN A 74 14.79 0.76 11.95
C GLN A 74 15.40 -0.52 12.50
N ASP A 75 16.45 -0.99 11.83
CA ASP A 75 17.33 -1.99 12.40
C ASP A 75 17.87 -1.47 13.73
N SER A 76 17.89 -2.39 14.67
CA SER A 76 18.10 -2.19 16.07
C SER A 76 19.60 -2.12 16.36
N GLY A 77 20.03 -1.21 17.23
CA GLY A 77 21.27 -1.41 17.99
C GLY A 77 22.27 -0.26 17.98
N THR A 78 22.15 0.64 18.95
CA THR A 78 23.34 1.21 19.59
C THR A 78 23.24 0.91 21.08
N PRO A 79 23.90 -0.14 21.60
CA PRO A 79 24.13 -0.25 23.02
C PRO A 79 25.23 0.78 23.33
N ASN A 80 24.85 2.00 23.72
CA ASN A 80 25.84 2.91 24.25
C ASN A 80 26.11 2.50 25.69
N GLY A 81 27.14 1.66 25.86
CA GLY A 81 27.73 1.34 27.15
C GLY A 81 28.11 2.63 27.86
N LYS A 82 27.59 2.78 29.08
CA LYS A 82 28.17 3.66 30.08
C LYS A 82 28.51 2.78 31.27
N ASP A 83 29.66 2.14 31.13
CA ASP A 83 30.43 1.60 32.24
C ASP A 83 30.71 2.71 33.27
N ASP A 84 30.53 2.32 34.53
CA ASP A 84 31.29 2.69 35.73
C ASP A 84 31.78 4.13 35.95
N ALA A 85 31.23 4.78 36.98
CA ALA A 85 32.03 5.40 38.04
C ALA A 85 31.17 5.62 39.32
N GLN A 86 31.44 4.78 40.33
CA GLN A 86 31.20 5.11 41.74
C GLN A 86 32.31 6.07 42.20
N ASP A 87 31.94 7.20 42.81
CA ASP A 87 32.72 8.00 43.78
C ASP A 87 31.77 9.14 44.22
N GLY A 88 31.43 9.40 45.48
CA GLY A 88 32.24 9.40 46.68
C GLY A 88 32.28 10.83 47.25
N THR A 89 31.19 11.32 47.85
CA THR A 89 31.23 12.40 48.88
C THR A 89 29.98 12.37 49.74
#